data_AF-A0A672G425-F1
#
_entry.id   AF-A0A672G425-F1
#
_cell.length_a   1.000
_cell.length_b   1.000
_cell.length_c   1.000
_cell.angle_alpha   90.00
_cell.angle_beta   90.00
_cell.angle_gamma   90.00
#
_symmetry.space_group_name_H-M   'P 1'
#
loop_
_entity.id
_entity.type
_entity.pdbx_description
1 polymer ?
#
loop_
_entity_poly.entity_id
_entity_poly.type
_entity_poly.pdbx_seq_one_letter_code
_entity_poly.pdbx_strand_id
1 'polypeptide(L)' 'PSMTVQTILVFATGASETPPIGFSPAPSIEFLRDDSHGYSTNMFPIANTCINCLKLPIITSYKHLFFSYHVAALFGF' A
#
# COMPACT_ATOMS: atom_id res chain seq x y z
N PRO A 1 -1.08 -16.00 8.22
CA PRO A 1 0.11 -15.13 8.01
C PRO A 1 -0.15 -13.78 8.66
N SER A 2 0.81 -13.16 9.35
CA SER A 2 0.69 -11.82 9.93
C SER A 2 1.29 -10.77 8.99
N MET A 3 0.73 -9.56 8.94
CA MET A 3 1.35 -8.44 8.21
C MET A 3 2.56 -7.97 9.00
N THR A 4 3.71 -7.86 8.35
CA THR A 4 4.88 -7.21 8.93
C THR A 4 5.15 -5.89 8.23
N VAL A 5 5.91 -5.03 8.88
CA VAL A 5 6.42 -3.80 8.26
C VAL A 5 7.23 -4.13 6.99
N GLN A 6 7.97 -5.25 7.00
CA GLN A 6 8.70 -5.71 5.83
C GLN A 6 7.79 -6.07 4.65
N THR A 7 6.63 -6.69 4.90
CA THR A 7 5.64 -6.95 3.84
C THR A 7 5.17 -5.65 3.18
N ILE A 8 4.90 -4.62 4.00
CA ILE A 8 4.47 -3.30 3.51
C ILE A 8 5.62 -2.64 2.73
N LEU A 9 6.85 -2.74 3.23
CA LEU A 9 8.03 -2.17 2.59
C LEU A 9 8.26 -2.75 1.20
N VAL A 10 8.27 -4.08 1.09
CA VAL A 10 8.41 -4.78 -0.20
C VAL A 10 7.29 -4.40 -1.15
N PHE A 11 6.05 -4.35 -0.66
CA PHE A 11 4.91 -3.95 -1.48
C PHE A 11 5.06 -2.52 -2.02
N ALA A 12 5.39 -1.55 -1.17
CA ALA A 12 5.45 -0.13 -1.52
C ALA A 12 6.68 0.26 -2.35
N THR A 13 7.81 -0.44 -2.17
CA THR A 13 9.12 -0.02 -2.69
C THR A 13 9.84 -1.08 -3.53
N GLY A 14 9.39 -2.34 -3.49
CA GLY A 14 10.11 -3.47 -4.05
C GLY A 14 11.34 -3.91 -3.24
N ALA A 15 11.71 -3.21 -2.16
CA ALA A 15 12.88 -3.51 -1.34
C ALA A 15 12.49 -4.25 -0.05
N SER A 16 13.30 -5.22 0.36
CA SER A 16 13.12 -5.94 1.62
C SER A 16 13.68 -5.21 2.84
N GLU A 17 14.49 -4.18 2.62
CA GLU A 17 15.16 -3.37 3.64
C GLU A 17 15.41 -1.95 3.11
N THR A 18 15.66 -0.99 4.00
CA THR A 18 16.02 0.38 3.61
C THR A 18 17.41 0.40 2.95
N PRO A 19 17.60 1.05 1.79
CA PRO A 19 18.91 1.18 1.16
C PRO A 19 19.92 1.90 2.08
N PRO A 20 21.24 1.65 1.96
CA PRO A 20 22.25 2.31 2.80
C PRO A 20 22.22 3.84 2.76
N ILE A 21 21.79 4.42 1.63
CA ILE A 21 21.64 5.86 1.43
C ILE A 21 20.20 6.36 1.64
N GLY A 22 19.30 5.48 2.08
CA GLY A 22 17.87 5.73 2.13
C GLY A 22 17.18 5.64 0.77
N PHE A 23 15.87 5.87 0.77
CA PHE A 23 15.05 5.87 -0.44
C PHE A 23 15.08 7.23 -1.15
N SER A 24 15.17 7.21 -2.47
CA SER A 24 15.04 8.39 -3.32
C SER A 24 14.19 8.04 -4.55
N PRO A 25 12.97 8.57 -4.69
CA PRO A 25 12.31 9.53 -3.78
C PRO A 25 11.96 8.93 -2.41
N ALA A 26 11.78 9.79 -1.41
CA ALA A 26 11.36 9.35 -0.08
C ALA A 26 9.98 8.65 -0.16
N PRO A 27 9.73 7.60 0.65
CA PRO A 27 8.48 6.88 0.60
C PRO A 27 7.31 7.78 1.02
N SER A 28 6.18 7.64 0.35
CA SER A 28 4.98 8.43 0.61
C SER A 28 3.75 7.55 0.77
N ILE A 29 2.75 8.10 1.48
CA ILE A 29 1.43 7.50 1.60
C ILE A 29 0.41 8.49 1.04
N GLU A 30 -0.42 8.01 0.12
CA GLU A 30 -1.57 8.74 -0.40
C GLU A 30 -2.84 7.99 -0.05
N PHE A 31 -3.92 8.71 0.28
CA PHE A 31 -5.24 8.10 0.41
C PHE A 31 -6.00 8.20 -0.91
N LEU A 32 -6.50 7.06 -1.39
CA LEU A 32 -7.39 6.97 -2.53
C LEU A 32 -8.68 7.69 -2.17
N ARG A 33 -8.90 8.87 -2.76
CA ARG A 33 -10.14 9.63 -2.61
C ARG A 33 -11.19 9.09 -3.58
N ASP A 34 -12.42 8.94 -3.11
CA ASP A 34 -13.58 8.62 -3.92
C ASP A 34 -13.94 9.85 -4.78
N ASP A 35 -13.76 9.73 -6.09
CA ASP A 35 -14.02 10.76 -7.09
C ASP A 35 -15.43 10.69 -7.68
N SER A 36 -16.25 9.70 -7.30
CA SER A 36 -17.59 9.52 -7.89
C SER A 36 -18.65 9.02 -6.90
N HIS A 37 -19.57 9.92 -6.51
CA HIS A 37 -20.91 9.60 -6.01
C HIS A 37 -21.04 8.52 -4.91
N GLY A 38 -20.18 8.58 -3.88
CA GLY A 38 -20.50 8.03 -2.55
C GLY A 38 -20.36 6.51 -2.39
N TYR A 39 -19.66 5.84 -3.30
CA TYR A 39 -19.26 4.45 -3.16
C TYR A 39 -17.76 4.32 -3.46
N SER A 40 -16.96 4.10 -2.41
CA SER A 40 -15.53 3.80 -2.55
C SER A 40 -15.33 2.50 -3.33
N THR A 41 -15.01 2.59 -4.61
CA THR A 41 -14.71 1.44 -5.48
C THR A 41 -13.32 0.87 -5.23
N ASN A 42 -12.41 1.68 -4.68
CA ASN A 42 -11.07 1.22 -4.30
C ASN A 42 -11.13 0.51 -2.94
N MET A 43 -11.11 -0.82 -2.99
CA MET A 43 -11.06 -1.69 -1.81
C MET A 43 -9.66 -2.24 -1.53
N PHE A 44 -8.71 -2.05 -2.45
CA PHE A 44 -7.36 -2.59 -2.34
C PHE A 44 -6.31 -1.48 -2.32
N PRO A 45 -5.23 -1.64 -1.53
CA PRO A 45 -4.07 -0.79 -1.65
C PRO A 45 -3.38 -1.02 -3.01
N ILE A 46 -2.72 0.02 -3.49
CA ILE A 46 -1.98 0.03 -4.76
C ILE A 46 -0.59 0.60 -4.46
N ALA A 47 0.45 0.07 -5.11
CA ALA A 47 1.80 0.60 -4.98
C ALA A 47 2.35 1.13 -6.30
N ASN A 48 3.00 2.29 -6.25
CA ASN A 48 3.91 2.73 -7.31
C ASN A 48 5.35 2.66 -6.77
N THR A 49 5.98 1.53 -7.03
CA THR A 49 7.35 1.24 -6.56
C THR A 49 8.40 2.15 -7.18
N CYS A 50 8.17 2.68 -8.39
CA CYS A 50 9.09 3.62 -9.03
C CYS A 50 9.26 4.92 -8.23
N ILE A 51 8.23 5.33 -7.49
CA ILE A 51 8.23 6.54 -6.67
C ILE A 51 8.03 6.25 -5.18
N ASN A 52 8.16 4.99 -4.75
CA ASN A 52 7.95 4.56 -3.36
C ASN A 52 6.61 5.05 -2.76
N CYS A 53 5.55 5.11 -3.55
CA CYS A 53 4.26 5.65 -3.14
C CYS A 53 3.26 4.51 -2.87
N LEU A 54 2.82 4.41 -1.63
CA LEU A 54 1.76 3.51 -1.19
C LEU A 54 0.42 4.24 -1.20
N LYS A 55 -0.54 3.75 -1.98
CA LYS A 55 -1.89 4.31 -2.05
C LYS A 55 -2.86 3.46 -1.24
N LEU A 56 -3.51 4.07 -0.26
CA LEU A 56 -4.39 3.43 0.70
C LEU A 56 -5.86 3.76 0.45
N PRO A 57 -6.76 2.79 0.37
CA PRO A 57 -8.19 3.06 0.46
C PRO A 57 -8.55 3.57 1.86
N ILE A 58 -9.60 4.40 1.95
CA ILE A 58 -10.13 4.87 3.23
C ILE A 58 -10.98 3.74 3.83
N ILE A 59 -10.38 2.96 4.73
CA ILE A 59 -11.00 1.82 5.40
C ILE A 59 -11.05 2.09 6.91
N THR A 60 -12.22 1.89 7.53
CA THR A 60 -12.44 2.13 8.98
C THR A 60 -12.12 0.93 9.87
N SER A 61 -11.70 -0.20 9.28
CA SER A 61 -11.39 -1.44 9.98
C SER A 61 -10.02 -2.00 9.62
N TYR A 62 -9.16 -2.18 10.63
CA TYR A 62 -7.86 -2.83 10.46
C TYR A 62 -7.97 -4.27 9.93
N LYS A 63 -9.07 -4.98 10.20
CA LYS A 63 -9.29 -6.32 9.65
C LYS A 63 -9.51 -6.27 8.13
N HIS A 64 -10.30 -5.32 7.65
CA HIS A 64 -10.49 -5.11 6.22
C HIS A 64 -9.21 -4.60 5.56
N LEU A 65 -8.49 -3.70 6.21
CA LEU A 65 -7.18 -3.25 5.74
C LEU A 65 -6.25 -4.46 5.55
N PHE A 66 -6.09 -5.29 6.59
CA PHE A 66 -5.24 -6.48 6.52
C PHE A 66 -5.65 -7.46 5.41
N PHE A 67 -6.95 -7.73 5.29
CA PHE A 67 -7.48 -8.59 4.24
C PHE A 67 -7.19 -8.03 2.84
N SER A 68 -7.43 -6.72 2.64
CA SER A 68 -7.18 -6.05 1.36
C SER A 68 -5.69 -6.09 0.97
N TYR A 69 -4.78 -5.85 1.91
CA TYR A 69 -3.34 -5.96 1.69
C TYR A 69 -2.91 -7.38 1.33
N HIS A 70 -3.45 -8.38 2.02
CA HIS A 70 -3.11 -9.76 1.75
C HIS A 70 -3.49 -10.15 0.33
N VAL A 71 -4.68 -9.76 -0.12
CA VAL A 71 -5.12 -9.96 -1.50
C VAL A 71 -4.25 -9.13 -2.46
N ALA A 72 -4.00 -7.86 -2.17
CA ALA A 72 -3.23 -6.99 -3.04
C ALA A 72 -1.81 -7.51 -3.31
N ALA A 73 -1.11 -7.94 -2.25
CA ALA A 73 0.25 -8.48 -2.33
C ALA A 73 0.33 -9.82 -3.06
N LEU A 74 -0.74 -10.64 -3.06
CA LEU A 74 -0.79 -11.91 -3.79
C LEU A 74 -0.98 -11.71 -5.30
N PHE A 75 -1.72 -10.67 -5.69
CA PHE A 75 -2.13 -10.45 -7.08
C PHE A 75 -1.39 -9.30 -7.79
N GLY A 76 -0.54 -8.55 -7.08
CA GLY A 76 0.36 -7.56 -7.67
C GLY A 76 -0.30 -6.24 -8.08
N PHE A 77 -1.29 -5.78 -7.29
CA PHE A 77 -1.92 -4.47 -7.46
C PHE A 77 -1.04 -3.32 -6.94
#